data_AF-M1JHZ6-F1
#
_entry.id   AF-M1JHZ6-F1
#
_cell.length_a   1.000
_cell.length_b   1.000
_cell.length_c   1.000
_cell.angle_alpha   90.00
_cell.angle_beta   90.00
_cell.angle_gamma   90.00
#
_symmetry.space_group_name_H-M   'P 1'
#
loop_
_entity.id
_entity.type
_entity.pdbx_description
1 polymer ?
#
loop_
_entity_poly.entity_id
_entity_poly.type
_entity_poly.pdbx_seq_one_letter_code
_entity_poly.pdbx_strand_id
1 'polypeptide(L)'
;MDREALQHRVLITVSRSSLFRVVEGILEEGKVSSMASSITEYLLNSRYSRERALEHISVYLESELEKSGIDLDDGVDGISLAILFVYEELLENKSEFFSKIQEKSGHALHPPSSDSEE
;
A
#
# COMPACT_ATOMS: atom_id res chain seq x y z
N MET A 1 -7.07 9.01 16.64
CA MET A 1 -6.03 8.54 15.69
C MET A 1 -5.56 9.74 14.89
N ASP A 2 -4.26 9.85 14.64
CA ASP A 2 -3.68 10.89 13.79
C ASP A 2 -3.93 10.55 12.30
N ARG A 3 -4.67 11.44 11.62
CA ARG A 3 -5.03 11.29 10.20
C ARG A 3 -3.79 11.32 9.31
N GLU A 4 -2.88 12.26 9.54
CA GLU A 4 -1.70 12.44 8.71
C GLU A 4 -0.76 11.25 8.85
N ALA A 5 -0.60 10.75 10.09
CA ALA A 5 0.15 9.53 10.35
C ALA A 5 -0.44 8.32 9.62
N LEU A 6 -1.76 8.12 9.67
CA LEU A 6 -2.41 7.03 8.95
C LEU A 6 -2.26 7.19 7.44
N GLN A 7 -2.54 8.37 6.89
CA GLN A 7 -2.45 8.65 5.46
C GLN A 7 -1.05 8.38 4.92
N HIS A 8 -0.02 8.87 5.62
CA HIS A 8 1.37 8.62 5.27
C HIS A 8 1.68 7.11 5.28
N ARG A 9 1.21 6.38 6.31
CA ARG A 9 1.43 4.94 6.41
C ARG A 9 0.74 4.15 5.29
N VAL A 10 -0.51 4.48 4.96
CA VAL A 10 -1.25 3.87 3.85
C VAL A 10 -0.58 4.17 2.53
N LEU A 11 -0.20 5.42 2.28
CA LEU A 11 0.49 5.83 1.05
C LEU A 11 1.78 5.04 0.83
N ILE A 12 2.64 4.95 1.86
CA ILE A 12 3.87 4.17 1.80
C ILE A 12 3.57 2.69 1.53
N THR A 13 2.53 2.14 2.15
CA THR A 13 2.14 0.74 1.98
C THR A 13 1.71 0.44 0.55
N VAL A 14 0.83 1.28 -0.02
CA VAL A 14 0.36 1.15 -1.41
C VAL A 14 1.53 1.31 -2.38
N SER A 15 2.21 2.46 -2.35
CA SER A 15 3.32 2.79 -3.28
C SER A 15 4.47 1.79 -3.27
N ARG A 16 4.72 1.13 -2.13
CA ARG A 16 5.83 0.16 -2.01
C ARG A 16 5.42 -1.29 -2.23
N SER A 17 4.14 -1.55 -2.44
CA SER A 17 3.68 -2.89 -2.81
C SER A 17 4.24 -3.30 -4.17
N SER A 18 4.49 -4.59 -4.36
CA SER A 18 4.95 -5.12 -5.65
C SER A 18 3.98 -4.80 -6.79
N LEU A 19 2.67 -4.92 -6.52
CA LEU A 19 1.62 -4.59 -7.47
C LEU A 19 1.74 -3.15 -7.97
N PHE A 20 1.71 -2.18 -7.06
CA PHE A 20 1.73 -0.77 -7.44
C PHE A 20 3.07 -0.34 -8.04
N ARG A 21 4.20 -0.96 -7.66
CA ARG A 21 5.48 -0.72 -8.36
C ARG A 21 5.44 -1.14 -9.84
N VAL A 22 4.65 -2.14 -10.19
CA VAL A 22 4.51 -2.59 -11.60
C VAL A 22 3.58 -1.66 -12.37
N VAL A 23 2.50 -1.20 -11.74
CA VAL A 23 1.45 -0.43 -12.43
C VAL A 23 1.57 1.09 -12.30
N GLU A 24 2.48 1.62 -11.47
CA GLU A 24 2.65 3.06 -11.24
C GLU A 24 2.90 3.86 -12.53
N GLY A 25 3.60 3.29 -13.51
CA GLY A 25 3.83 3.92 -14.81
C GLY A 25 2.61 3.96 -15.74
N ILE A 26 1.54 3.23 -15.41
CA ILE A 26 0.28 3.18 -16.15
C ILE A 26 -0.74 4.12 -15.50
N LEU A 27 -0.71 4.21 -14.17
CA LEU A 27 -1.61 5.05 -13.40
C LEU A 27 -1.34 6.54 -13.64
N GLU A 28 -2.41 7.33 -13.61
CA GLU A 28 -2.32 8.80 -13.68
C GLU A 28 -1.51 9.36 -12.51
N GLU A 29 -0.82 10.48 -12.74
CA GLU A 29 -0.07 11.16 -11.70
C GLU A 29 -0.98 11.49 -10.51
N GLY A 30 -0.53 11.13 -9.30
CA GLY A 30 -1.29 11.35 -8.07
C GLY A 30 -2.41 10.33 -7.79
N LYS A 31 -2.68 9.38 -8.69
CA LYS A 31 -3.71 8.34 -8.49
C LYS A 31 -3.48 7.52 -7.23
N VAL A 32 -2.24 7.07 -7.01
CA VAL A 32 -1.85 6.32 -5.79
C VAL A 32 -2.10 7.14 -4.52
N SER A 33 -1.81 8.44 -4.55
CA SER A 33 -2.06 9.36 -3.43
C SER A 33 -3.56 9.54 -3.15
N SER A 34 -4.37 9.66 -4.22
CA SER A 34 -5.83 9.71 -4.12
C SER A 34 -6.42 8.44 -3.52
N MET A 35 -5.91 7.28 -3.94
CA MET A 35 -6.33 5.98 -3.41
C MET A 35 -5.99 5.84 -1.93
N ALA A 36 -4.77 6.18 -1.54
CA ALA A 36 -4.35 6.16 -0.14
C ALA A 36 -5.20 7.10 0.74
N SER A 37 -5.56 8.27 0.21
CA SER A 37 -6.42 9.24 0.91
C SER A 37 -7.83 8.69 1.10
N SER A 38 -8.43 8.12 0.05
CA SER A 38 -9.78 7.54 0.11
C SER A 38 -9.87 6.36 1.09
N ILE A 39 -8.88 5.47 1.08
CA ILE A 39 -8.80 4.36 2.03
C ILE A 39 -8.65 4.88 3.47
N THR A 40 -7.80 5.90 3.66
CA THR A 40 -7.62 6.55 4.97
C THR A 40 -8.94 7.13 5.50
N GLU A 41 -9.69 7.83 4.64
CA GLU A 41 -10.98 8.39 5.01
C GLU A 41 -12.00 7.32 5.41
N TYR A 42 -12.06 6.21 4.67
CA TYR A 42 -12.92 5.09 5.02
C TYR A 42 -12.57 4.53 6.42
N LEU A 43 -11.29 4.30 6.70
CA LEU A 43 -10.80 3.72 7.95
C LEU A 43 -11.00 4.64 9.17
N LEU A 44 -11.05 5.95 8.97
CA LEU A 44 -11.27 6.93 10.04
C LEU A 44 -12.76 7.16 10.36
N ASN A 45 -13.63 7.07 9.35
CA ASN A 45 -15.05 7.45 9.48
C ASN A 45 -15.98 6.26 9.71
N SER A 46 -15.53 5.02 9.44
CA SER A 46 -16.35 3.83 9.57
C SER A 46 -16.17 3.16 10.93
N ARG A 47 -17.23 2.52 11.45
CA ARG A 47 -17.08 1.61 12.59
C ARG A 47 -16.24 0.42 12.16
N TYR A 48 -15.01 0.36 12.64
CA TYR A 48 -14.03 -0.63 12.22
C TYR A 48 -14.54 -2.07 12.45
N SER A 49 -14.46 -2.87 11.39
CA SER A 49 -14.62 -4.31 11.36
C SER A 49 -13.62 -4.81 10.35
N ARG A 50 -12.72 -5.70 10.76
CA ARG A 50 -11.61 -6.18 9.92
C ARG A 50 -12.12 -6.75 8.60
N GLU A 51 -13.13 -7.60 8.64
CA GLU A 51 -13.73 -8.25 7.47
C GLU A 51 -14.33 -7.23 6.50
N ARG A 52 -15.17 -6.31 7.00
CA ARG A 52 -15.78 -5.26 6.16
C ARG A 52 -14.76 -4.30 5.58
N ALA A 53 -13.73 -3.97 6.36
CA ALA A 53 -12.68 -3.08 5.90
C ALA A 53 -11.80 -3.76 4.85
N LEU A 54 -11.55 -5.07 4.97
CA LEU A 54 -10.81 -5.84 3.98
C LEU A 54 -11.57 -5.86 2.66
N GLU A 55 -12.84 -6.30 2.69
CA GLU A 55 -13.71 -6.34 1.52
C GLU A 55 -13.81 -4.97 0.84
N HIS A 56 -14.02 -3.90 1.63
CA HIS A 56 -14.13 -2.55 1.07
C HIS A 56 -12.84 -2.09 0.39
N ILE A 57 -11.68 -2.31 1.03
CA ILE A 57 -10.38 -1.92 0.46
C ILE A 57 -10.12 -2.72 -0.81
N SER A 58 -10.39 -4.03 -0.81
CA SER A 58 -10.16 -4.89 -1.98
C SER A 58 -11.01 -4.47 -3.17
N VAL A 59 -12.33 -4.37 -2.97
CA VAL A 59 -13.25 -3.92 -4.03
C VAL A 59 -12.90 -2.52 -4.54
N TYR A 60 -12.50 -1.61 -3.64
CA TYR A 60 -12.08 -0.27 -4.03
C TYR A 60 -10.82 -0.29 -4.91
N LEU A 61 -9.78 -1.00 -4.50
CA LEU A 61 -8.53 -1.08 -5.24
C LEU A 61 -8.73 -1.73 -6.62
N GLU A 62 -9.48 -2.84 -6.69
CA GLU A 62 -9.82 -3.51 -7.96
C GLU A 62 -10.56 -2.55 -8.90
N SER A 63 -11.61 -1.90 -8.41
CA SER A 63 -12.39 -0.96 -9.21
C SER A 63 -11.56 0.21 -9.72
N GLU A 64 -10.63 0.73 -8.92
CA GLU A 64 -9.76 1.83 -9.36
C GLU A 64 -8.73 1.38 -10.40
N LEU A 65 -8.20 0.17 -10.28
CA LEU A 65 -7.25 -0.40 -11.26
C LEU A 65 -7.96 -0.73 -12.58
N GLU A 66 -9.15 -1.33 -12.52
CA GLU A 66 -9.97 -1.63 -13.69
C GLU A 66 -10.35 -0.35 -14.47
N LYS A 67 -10.75 0.72 -13.77
CA LYS A 67 -11.00 2.04 -14.37
C LYS A 67 -9.77 2.64 -15.05
N SER A 68 -8.57 2.27 -14.58
CA SER A 68 -7.29 2.65 -15.17
C SER A 68 -6.83 1.69 -16.28
N GLY A 69 -7.68 0.74 -16.70
CA GLY A 69 -7.39 -0.20 -17.77
C GLY A 69 -6.43 -1.33 -17.36
N ILE A 70 -6.26 -1.56 -16.07
CA ILE A 70 -5.41 -2.61 -15.52
C ILE A 70 -6.33 -3.76 -15.09
N ASP A 71 -6.27 -4.85 -15.84
CA ASP A 71 -6.89 -6.12 -15.47
C ASP A 71 -5.87 -6.96 -14.68
N LEU A 72 -6.30 -7.55 -13.58
CA LEU A 72 -5.42 -8.26 -12.65
C LEU A 72 -5.72 -9.76 -12.69
N ASP A 73 -4.70 -10.55 -13.04
CA ASP A 73 -4.78 -12.02 -12.91
C ASP A 73 -4.78 -12.45 -11.42
N ASP A 74 -3.94 -11.78 -10.62
CA ASP A 74 -3.86 -11.94 -9.17
C ASP A 74 -4.53 -10.74 -8.48
N GLY A 75 -5.56 -10.99 -7.68
CA GLY A 75 -6.35 -9.94 -7.01
C GLY A 75 -5.55 -9.08 -6.01
N VAL A 76 -6.22 -8.12 -5.39
CA VAL A 76 -5.59 -7.11 -4.52
C VAL A 76 -5.52 -7.52 -3.03
N ASP A 77 -5.80 -8.78 -2.70
CA ASP A 77 -5.91 -9.28 -1.33
C ASP A 77 -4.65 -9.01 -0.50
N GLY A 78 -3.47 -9.24 -1.09
CA GLY A 78 -2.20 -9.08 -0.39
C GLY A 78 -1.95 -7.64 0.05
N ILE A 79 -2.23 -6.66 -0.83
CA ILE A 79 -2.08 -5.24 -0.48
C ILE A 79 -3.19 -4.76 0.46
N SER A 80 -4.42 -5.27 0.28
CA SER A 80 -5.54 -4.94 1.15
C SER A 80 -5.28 -5.38 2.60
N LEU A 81 -4.76 -6.60 2.78
CA LEU A 81 -4.33 -7.12 4.08
C LEU A 81 -3.17 -6.31 4.67
N ALA A 82 -2.19 -5.93 3.86
CA ALA A 82 -1.05 -5.13 4.32
C ALA A 82 -1.50 -3.75 4.84
N ILE A 83 -2.43 -3.08 4.13
CA ILE A 83 -3.00 -1.80 4.57
C ILE A 83 -3.72 -1.97 5.91
N LEU A 84 -4.52 -3.02 6.06
CA LEU A 84 -5.21 -3.29 7.32
C LEU A 84 -4.25 -3.55 8.48
N PHE A 85 -3.20 -4.35 8.26
CA PHE A 85 -2.21 -4.59 9.31
C PHE A 85 -1.55 -3.29 9.75
N VAL A 86 -1.19 -2.41 8.81
CA VAL A 86 -0.60 -1.10 9.13
C VAL A 86 -1.57 -0.21 9.92
N TYR A 87 -2.87 -0.27 9.61
CA TYR A 87 -3.90 0.45 10.35
C TYR A 87 -4.08 -0.10 11.77
N GLU A 88 -4.22 -1.42 11.93
CA GLU A 88 -4.35 -2.09 13.23
C GLU A 88 -3.11 -1.84 14.10
N GLU A 89 -1.94 -1.91 13.49
CA GLU A 89 -0.68 -1.62 14.15
C GLU A 89 -0.62 -0.17 14.67
N LEU A 90 -1.14 0.78 13.90
CA LEU A 90 -1.25 2.17 14.35
C LEU A 90 -2.26 2.33 15.50
N LEU A 91 -3.38 1.61 15.48
CA LEU A 91 -4.33 1.58 16.61
C LEU A 91 -3.68 1.09 17.91
N GLU A 92 -2.76 0.14 17.80
CA GLU A 92 -2.02 -0.44 18.91
C GLU A 92 -0.75 0.34 19.28
N ASN A 93 -0.49 1.49 18.67
CA ASN A 93 0.74 2.29 18.81
C ASN A 93 2.03 1.50 18.52
N LYS A 94 1.99 0.60 17.54
CA LYS A 94 3.11 -0.20 17.05
C LYS A 94 3.60 0.29 15.67
N SER A 95 4.72 -0.26 15.20
CA SER A 95 5.27 0.06 13.86
C SER A 95 6.20 -1.01 13.26
N GLU A 96 6.35 -2.19 13.85
CA GLU A 96 7.17 -3.29 13.35
C GLU A 96 6.84 -3.72 11.90
N PHE A 97 5.57 -3.89 11.55
CA PHE A 97 5.17 -4.30 10.20
C PHE A 97 5.37 -3.14 9.21
N PHE A 98 4.95 -1.94 9.59
CA PHE A 98 5.17 -0.74 8.81
C PHE A 98 6.67 -0.45 8.54
N SER A 99 7.53 -0.60 9.55
CA SER A 99 8.98 -0.43 9.40
C SER A 99 9.57 -1.42 8.39
N LYS A 100 9.11 -2.67 8.37
CA LYS A 100 9.56 -3.66 7.35
C LYS A 100 9.16 -3.25 5.93
N ILE A 101 7.99 -2.63 5.73
CA ILE A 101 7.60 -2.07 4.43
C ILE A 101 8.52 -0.91 4.04
N GLN A 102 8.93 -0.10 5.02
CA GLN A 102 9.88 1.00 4.80
C GLN A 102 11.30 0.50 4.47
N GLU A 103 11.73 -0.63 5.01
CA GLU A 103 13.07 -1.19 4.77
C GLU A 103 13.21 -1.89 3.41
N LYS A 104 12.15 -2.54 2.92
CA LYS A 104 12.15 -3.31 1.65
C LYS A 104 12.45 -2.48 0.38
N SER A 105 12.58 -1.16 0.46
CA SER A 105 13.02 -0.32 -0.66
C SER A 105 14.54 -0.04 -0.68
N GLY A 106 15.28 -0.43 0.36
CA GLY A 106 16.71 -0.12 0.50
C GLY A 106 17.67 -1.12 -0.17
N HIS A 107 17.19 -2.19 -0.79
CA HIS A 107 18.03 -3.27 -1.34
C HIS A 107 18.03 -3.39 -2.87
N ALA A 108 17.52 -2.39 -3.60
CA ALA A 108 17.52 -2.37 -5.06
C ALA A 108 18.56 -1.40 -5.70
N LEU A 109 19.51 -0.87 -4.93
CA LEU A 109 20.50 0.11 -5.42
C LEU A 109 21.97 -0.20 -5.04
N HIS A 110 22.30 -1.43 -4.70
CA HIS A 110 23.70 -1.83 -4.83
C HIS A 110 23.89 -2.31 -6.27
N PRO A 111 24.55 -1.54 -7.16
CA PRO A 111 25.12 -2.15 -8.35
C PRO A 111 25.99 -3.32 -7.87
N PRO A 112 26.02 -4.48 -8.57
CA PRO A 112 27.01 -5.49 -8.26
C PRO A 112 28.36 -4.76 -8.29
N SER A 113 29.05 -4.75 -7.15
CA SER A 113 30.42 -4.29 -7.08
C SER A 113 31.18 -5.14 -8.08
N SER A 114 31.45 -4.51 -9.22
CA SER A 114 32.32 -4.98 -10.28
C SER A 114 33.72 -5.01 -9.71
N ASP A 115 34.06 -6.07 -8.98
CA ASP A 115 35.45 -6.46 -8.82
C ASP A 115 35.72 -7.60 -9.79
N SER A 116 36.12 -7.14 -10.97
CA SER A 116 37.03 -7.82 -11.88
C SER A 116 38.20 -8.43 -11.11
N GLU A 117 38.48 -9.69 -11.46
CA GLU A 117 39.81 -10.29 -11.64
C GLU A 117 40.95 -9.89 -10.68
N GLU A 118 41.34 -10.85 -9.83
CA GLU A 118 42.75 -11.25 -9.69
C GLU A 118 42.93 -12.72 -10.10
#